data_AF-A0A2I1HC85-F1
#
_entry.id   AF-A0A2I1HC85-F1
#
_cell.length_a   1.000
_cell.length_b   1.000
_cell.length_c   1.000
_cell.angle_alpha   90.00
_cell.angle_beta   90.00
_cell.angle_gamma   90.00
#
_symmetry.space_group_name_H-M   'P 1'
#
loop_
_entity.id
_entity.type
_entity.pdbx_description
1 polymer ?
#
loop_
_entity_poly.entity_id
_entity_poly.type
_entity_poly.pdbx_seq_one_letter_code
_entity_poly.pdbx_strand_id
1 'polypeptide(L)'
;MKITWPNDINDPTTWTHYRLQVPVCAYMDDTVFLESSKSRMQKIVDIANDFYLINDIDINVKKSEMIIINPSVERHEQVIELGRDRSIVQATNDEIRYLGVWFSNKPSRRRWMQRLSTTVKSFCDTVRRKFVPAGQCIYLINRVLIPRLIYIAQIMTLSEHDWNQVFAPVMKLVKNWMKLPKNTPSSLLFHEGCLGMDHPWKIHCINIITDLTIRLNSDSYAAIATQIRLRDAQLKSLIVDPIFDCDLHAT
;
A
#
# COMPACT_ATOMS: atom_id res chain seq x y z
N MET A 1 16.60 -10.69 -30.25
CA MET A 1 15.57 -11.72 -30.55
C MET A 1 14.41 -11.03 -31.27
N LYS A 2 13.82 -11.63 -32.31
CA LYS A 2 12.72 -10.98 -33.07
C LYS A 2 11.47 -10.97 -32.19
N ILE A 3 11.00 -9.80 -31.76
CA ILE A 3 9.74 -9.66 -31.02
C ILE A 3 8.61 -9.92 -32.01
N THR A 4 8.02 -11.11 -31.96
CA THR A 4 6.77 -11.41 -32.65
C THR A 4 5.64 -10.79 -31.85
N TRP A 5 5.24 -9.58 -32.24
CA TRP A 5 4.01 -8.96 -31.76
C TRP A 5 2.82 -9.85 -32.14
N PRO A 6 1.90 -10.17 -31.22
CA PRO A 6 0.69 -10.89 -31.57
C PRO A 6 -0.10 -10.05 -32.59
N ASN A 7 -0.49 -10.69 -33.70
CA ASN A 7 -1.28 -10.04 -34.75
C ASN A 7 -2.67 -9.63 -34.25
N ASP A 8 -3.19 -10.35 -33.24
CA ASP A 8 -4.41 -10.00 -32.52
C ASP A 8 -4.20 -10.22 -31.01
N ILE A 9 -4.24 -9.13 -30.24
CA ILE A 9 -4.08 -9.14 -28.79
C ILE A 9 -5.33 -9.74 -28.11
N ASN A 10 -6.48 -9.74 -28.79
CA ASN A 10 -7.74 -10.24 -28.24
C ASN A 10 -7.95 -11.74 -28.49
N ASP A 11 -7.07 -12.40 -29.24
CA ASP A 11 -7.16 -13.84 -29.48
C ASP A 11 -6.67 -14.62 -28.25
N PRO A 12 -7.57 -15.22 -27.45
CA PRO A 12 -7.21 -15.89 -26.20
C PRO A 12 -6.37 -17.16 -26.42
N THR A 13 -6.37 -17.71 -27.64
CA THR A 13 -5.61 -18.92 -27.98
C THR A 13 -4.10 -18.67 -28.02
N THR A 14 -3.70 -17.41 -28.19
CA THR A 14 -2.30 -16.99 -28.17
C THR A 14 -1.79 -16.67 -26.75
N TRP A 15 -2.66 -16.66 -25.74
CA TRP A 15 -2.33 -16.21 -24.40
C TRP A 15 -1.70 -17.33 -23.55
N THR A 16 -0.55 -17.01 -22.94
CA THR A 16 0.00 -17.83 -21.85
C THR A 16 -0.70 -17.47 -20.54
N HIS A 17 -1.32 -18.45 -19.91
CA HIS A 17 -2.08 -18.25 -18.67
C HIS A 17 -1.23 -18.63 -17.45
N TYR A 18 -1.07 -17.69 -16.52
CA TYR A 18 -0.44 -17.93 -15.23
C TYR A 18 -1.51 -17.92 -14.13
N ARG A 19 -1.49 -18.93 -13.26
CA ARG A 19 -2.39 -19.02 -12.11
C ARG A 19 -1.59 -19.15 -10.82
N LEU A 20 -1.63 -18.12 -9.99
CA LEU A 20 -1.11 -18.12 -8.63
C LEU A 20 -2.28 -17.96 -7.66
N GLN A 21 -2.26 -18.70 -6.57
CA GLN A 21 -3.20 -18.55 -5.47
C GLN A 21 -2.41 -18.39 -4.18
N VAL A 22 -2.63 -17.27 -3.49
CA VAL A 22 -2.11 -17.00 -2.15
C VAL A 22 -3.31 -16.93 -1.22
N PRO A 23 -3.75 -18.05 -0.64
CA PRO A 23 -5.05 -18.12 0.05
C PRO A 23 -5.02 -17.47 1.44
N VAL A 24 -3.84 -17.36 2.05
CA VAL A 24 -3.68 -16.87 3.43
C VAL A 24 -2.39 -16.06 3.58
N CYS A 25 -2.47 -14.98 4.35
CA CYS A 25 -1.36 -14.21 4.87
C CYS A 25 -1.51 -14.13 6.39
N ALA A 26 -0.43 -14.30 7.14
CA ALA A 26 -0.47 -14.23 8.60
C ALA A 26 0.70 -13.41 9.14
N TYR A 27 0.43 -12.62 10.19
CA TYR A 27 1.44 -11.93 10.97
C TYR A 27 1.06 -12.03 12.45
N MET A 28 1.79 -12.84 13.21
CA MET A 28 1.43 -13.19 14.60
C MET A 28 0.01 -13.79 14.64
N ASP A 29 -0.92 -13.17 15.38
CA ASP A 29 -2.33 -13.56 15.48
C ASP A 29 -3.22 -12.95 14.38
N ASP A 30 -2.74 -11.93 13.65
CA ASP A 30 -3.48 -11.31 12.56
C ASP A 30 -3.41 -12.18 11.29
N THR A 31 -4.53 -12.81 10.93
CA THR A 31 -4.66 -13.63 9.71
C THR A 31 -5.60 -12.99 8.69
N VAL A 32 -5.20 -13.01 7.42
CA VAL A 32 -6.02 -12.53 6.28
C VAL A 32 -6.19 -13.66 5.29
N PHE A 33 -7.44 -13.96 4.95
CA PHE A 33 -7.79 -14.89 3.88
C PHE A 33 -8.11 -14.11 2.60
N LEU A 34 -7.62 -14.61 1.46
CA LEU A 34 -7.79 -13.96 0.15
C LEU A 34 -8.36 -14.96 -0.84
N GLU A 35 -9.57 -14.69 -1.33
CA GLU A 35 -10.22 -15.50 -2.35
C GLU A 35 -11.08 -14.67 -3.30
N SER A 36 -11.21 -15.16 -4.53
CA SER A 36 -12.01 -14.51 -5.57
C SER A 36 -13.48 -14.97 -5.60
N SER A 37 -13.86 -15.95 -4.77
CA SER A 37 -15.20 -16.51 -4.73
C SER A 37 -15.66 -16.75 -3.30
N LYS A 38 -16.93 -16.40 -3.01
CA LYS A 38 -17.57 -16.66 -1.71
C LYS A 38 -17.49 -18.12 -1.31
N SER A 39 -17.79 -19.05 -2.23
CA SER A 39 -17.79 -20.49 -1.91
C SER A 39 -16.40 -21.01 -1.58
N ARG A 40 -15.36 -20.47 -2.23
CA ARG A 40 -13.96 -20.81 -1.94
C ARG A 40 -13.48 -20.18 -0.65
N MET A 41 -13.90 -18.94 -0.38
CA MET A 41 -13.64 -18.27 0.89
C MET A 41 -14.22 -19.06 2.05
N GLN A 42 -15.49 -19.47 1.97
CA GLN A 42 -16.14 -20.27 3.01
C GLN A 42 -15.39 -21.59 3.25
N LYS A 43 -15.00 -22.31 2.18
CA LYS A 43 -14.20 -23.54 2.33
C LYS A 43 -12.88 -23.32 3.07
N ILE A 44 -12.16 -22.24 2.77
CA ILE A 44 -10.90 -21.93 3.47
C ILE A 44 -11.16 -21.57 4.93
N VAL A 45 -12.22 -20.82 5.20
CA VAL A 45 -12.63 -20.47 6.56
C VAL A 45 -13.07 -21.71 7.35
N ASP A 46 -13.79 -22.65 6.73
CA ASP A 46 -14.19 -23.91 7.36
C ASP A 46 -12.98 -24.76 7.74
N ILE A 47 -12.01 -24.91 6.82
CA ILE A 47 -10.75 -25.61 7.10
C ILE A 47 -9.98 -24.92 8.24
N ALA A 48 -9.95 -23.59 8.25
CA ALA A 48 -9.32 -22.84 9.32
C ALA A 48 -10.05 -23.04 10.66
N ASN A 49 -11.38 -23.01 10.68
CA ASN A 49 -12.19 -23.27 11.87
C ASN A 49 -11.91 -24.67 12.44
N ASP A 50 -11.84 -25.70 11.59
CA ASP A 50 -11.50 -27.07 12.01
C ASP A 50 -10.09 -27.12 12.62
N PHE A 51 -9.12 -26.44 12.00
CA PHE A 51 -7.77 -26.33 12.54
C PHE A 51 -7.76 -25.63 13.91
N TYR A 52 -8.47 -24.51 14.06
CA TYR A 52 -8.56 -23.78 15.32
C TYR A 52 -9.26 -24.59 16.42
N LEU A 53 -10.30 -25.35 16.07
CA LEU A 53 -10.98 -26.27 16.98
C LEU A 53 -10.04 -27.36 17.52
N ILE A 54 -9.28 -28.01 16.64
CA ILE A 54 -8.34 -29.09 17.02
C ILE A 54 -7.24 -28.56 17.96
N ASN A 55 -6.81 -27.31 17.76
CA ASN A 55 -5.73 -26.70 18.53
C ASN A 55 -6.21 -25.87 19.73
N ASP A 56 -7.51 -25.92 20.06
CA ASP A 56 -8.15 -25.11 21.11
C ASP A 56 -7.84 -23.61 21.02
N ILE A 57 -7.89 -23.08 19.79
CA ILE A 57 -7.74 -21.66 19.49
C ILE A 57 -9.12 -21.04 19.28
N ASP A 58 -9.41 -19.96 20.00
CA ASP A 58 -10.64 -19.19 19.85
C ASP A 58 -10.46 -17.99 18.92
N ILE A 59 -11.34 -17.89 17.92
CA ILE A 59 -11.37 -16.77 16.98
C ILE A 59 -12.19 -15.64 17.58
N ASN A 60 -11.61 -14.44 17.62
CA ASN A 60 -12.35 -13.24 18.01
C ASN A 60 -13.18 -12.71 16.83
N VAL A 61 -14.37 -13.29 16.62
CA VAL A 61 -15.29 -12.91 15.53
C VAL A 61 -15.61 -11.41 15.54
N LYS A 62 -15.71 -10.78 16.71
CA LYS A 62 -16.00 -9.33 16.82
C LYS A 62 -14.91 -8.45 16.23
N LYS A 63 -13.67 -8.95 16.15
CA LYS A 63 -12.54 -8.27 15.49
C LYS A 63 -12.36 -8.68 14.04
N SER A 64 -13.05 -9.72 13.57
CA SER A 64 -12.96 -10.18 12.19
C SER A 64 -13.71 -9.23 11.27
N GLU A 65 -13.00 -8.67 10.30
CA GLU A 65 -13.58 -7.77 9.29
C GLU A 65 -13.49 -8.43 7.92
N MET A 66 -14.49 -8.18 7.07
CA MET A 66 -14.49 -8.64 5.68
C MET A 66 -14.67 -7.45 4.75
N ILE A 67 -13.87 -7.41 3.69
CA ILE A 67 -14.03 -6.45 2.59
C ILE A 67 -14.11 -7.19 1.27
N ILE A 68 -14.95 -6.70 0.37
CA ILE A 68 -15.08 -7.24 -0.99
C ILE A 68 -14.71 -6.13 -1.98
N ILE A 69 -13.73 -6.42 -2.82
CA ILE A 69 -13.29 -5.54 -3.89
C ILE A 69 -14.03 -5.98 -5.17
N ASN A 70 -14.68 -5.04 -5.84
CA ASN A 70 -15.49 -5.29 -7.04
C ASN A 70 -16.57 -6.38 -6.83
N PRO A 71 -17.56 -6.14 -5.95
CA PRO A 71 -18.58 -7.14 -5.66
C PRO A 71 -19.40 -7.49 -6.90
N SER A 72 -19.58 -8.79 -7.14
CA SER A 72 -20.45 -9.33 -8.20
C SER A 72 -21.80 -9.85 -7.68
N VAL A 73 -21.96 -9.92 -6.36
CA VAL A 73 -23.14 -10.46 -5.65
C VAL A 73 -23.81 -9.37 -4.82
N GLU A 74 -25.10 -9.52 -4.55
CA GLU A 74 -25.85 -8.57 -3.74
C GLU A 74 -25.39 -8.52 -2.29
N ARG A 75 -25.61 -7.39 -1.63
CA ARG A 75 -25.10 -7.12 -0.27
C ARG A 75 -25.59 -8.11 0.78
N HIS A 76 -26.78 -8.66 0.62
CA HIS A 76 -27.34 -9.65 1.55
C HIS A 76 -26.60 -11.01 1.46
N GLU A 77 -25.97 -11.31 0.32
CA GLU A 77 -25.18 -12.53 0.13
C GLU A 77 -23.71 -12.37 0.50
N GLN A 78 -23.25 -11.15 0.80
CA GLN A 78 -21.86 -10.82 1.15
C GLN A 78 -21.56 -11.13 2.62
N VAL A 79 -21.71 -12.41 2.96
CA VAL A 79 -21.59 -12.95 4.31
C VAL A 79 -20.72 -14.21 4.32
N ILE A 80 -19.98 -14.42 5.40
CA ILE A 80 -19.19 -15.63 5.69
C ILE A 80 -19.49 -16.07 7.12
N GLU A 81 -19.58 -17.38 7.33
CA GLU A 81 -19.73 -17.98 8.66
C GLU A 81 -18.34 -18.26 9.26
N LEU A 82 -18.09 -17.77 10.49
CA LEU A 82 -16.79 -17.86 11.15
C LEU A 82 -16.92 -18.28 12.63
N GLY A 83 -15.95 -19.08 13.10
CA GLY A 83 -15.85 -19.51 14.50
C GLY A 83 -16.77 -20.69 14.86
N ARG A 84 -16.66 -21.14 16.11
CA ARG A 84 -17.39 -22.33 16.63
C ARG A 84 -18.91 -22.18 16.49
N ASP A 85 -19.42 -20.98 16.77
CA ASP A 85 -20.85 -20.67 16.71
C ASP A 85 -21.35 -20.29 15.31
N ARG A 86 -20.50 -20.41 14.27
CA ARG A 86 -20.80 -19.99 12.89
C ARG A 86 -21.38 -18.57 12.81
N SER A 87 -20.74 -17.66 13.55
CA SER A 87 -21.17 -16.28 13.57
C SER A 87 -20.99 -15.63 12.20
N ILE A 88 -21.96 -14.82 11.81
CA ILE A 88 -21.99 -14.19 10.49
C ILE A 88 -21.09 -12.94 10.50
N VAL A 89 -20.08 -12.94 9.63
CA VAL A 89 -19.26 -11.77 9.30
C VAL A 89 -19.78 -11.18 7.99
N GLN A 90 -20.31 -9.96 8.04
CA GLN A 90 -20.81 -9.24 6.88
C GLN A 90 -19.73 -8.33 6.28
N ALA A 91 -19.69 -8.22 4.95
CA ALA A 91 -18.77 -7.31 4.28
C ALA A 91 -19.05 -5.85 4.69
N THR A 92 -17.99 -5.13 5.08
CA THR A 92 -18.07 -3.70 5.35
C THR A 92 -17.96 -2.89 4.06
N ASN A 93 -18.68 -1.76 4.03
CA ASN A 93 -18.49 -0.73 3.01
C ASN A 93 -17.42 0.29 3.42
N ASP A 94 -16.98 0.24 4.68
CA ASP A 94 -15.94 1.09 5.22
C ASP A 94 -14.54 0.53 4.93
N GLU A 95 -13.52 1.10 5.58
CA GLU A 95 -12.15 0.62 5.46
C GLU A 95 -11.85 -0.39 6.56
N ILE A 96 -11.18 -1.48 6.20
CA ILE A 96 -10.59 -2.41 7.17
C ILE A 96 -9.13 -2.02 7.41
N ARG A 97 -8.59 -2.35 8.58
CA ARG A 97 -7.20 -2.05 8.92
C ARG A 97 -6.41 -3.34 9.12
N TYR A 98 -5.38 -3.55 8.30
CA TYR A 98 -4.44 -4.66 8.45
C TYR A 98 -3.02 -4.14 8.57
N LEU A 99 -2.33 -4.51 9.64
CA LEU A 99 -0.97 -4.06 9.97
C LEU A 99 -0.79 -2.54 9.83
N GLY A 100 -1.73 -1.73 10.30
CA GLY A 100 -1.59 -0.27 10.20
C GLY A 100 -1.91 0.36 8.84
N VAL A 101 -2.12 -0.45 7.80
CA VAL A 101 -2.55 -0.03 6.45
C VAL A 101 -4.06 -0.23 6.32
N TRP A 102 -4.71 0.70 5.63
CA TRP A 102 -6.17 0.74 5.52
C TRP A 102 -6.62 0.32 4.13
N PHE A 103 -7.43 -0.73 4.04
CA PHE A 103 -7.94 -1.26 2.79
C PHE A 103 -9.41 -0.88 2.63
N SER A 104 -9.79 -0.53 1.42
CA SER A 104 -11.12 -0.04 1.09
C SER A 104 -11.62 -0.70 -0.19
N ASN A 105 -12.92 -0.94 -0.30
CA ASN A 105 -13.53 -1.50 -1.51
C ASN A 105 -13.33 -0.59 -2.72
N LYS A 106 -13.24 0.73 -2.49
CA LYS A 106 -13.00 1.78 -3.47
C LYS A 106 -11.96 2.77 -2.95
N PRO A 107 -10.93 3.11 -3.75
CA PRO A 107 -9.93 4.08 -3.34
C PRO A 107 -10.61 5.43 -3.07
N SER A 108 -10.28 6.03 -1.92
CA SER A 108 -10.83 7.33 -1.53
C SER A 108 -9.69 8.27 -1.19
N ARG A 109 -9.33 9.05 -2.19
CA ARG A 109 -8.30 10.08 -2.09
C ARG A 109 -8.54 11.06 -0.93
N ARG A 110 -9.79 11.45 -0.69
CA ARG A 110 -10.16 12.32 0.44
C ARG A 110 -9.76 11.68 1.79
N ARG A 111 -10.09 10.40 2.00
CA ARG A 111 -9.75 9.68 3.25
C ARG A 111 -8.23 9.54 3.42
N TRP A 112 -7.53 9.23 2.34
CA TRP A 112 -6.06 9.17 2.32
C TRP A 112 -5.42 10.48 2.77
N MET A 113 -5.81 11.60 2.14
CA MET A 113 -5.31 12.94 2.46
C MET A 113 -5.64 13.33 3.90
N GLN A 114 -6.87 13.03 4.36
CA GLN A 114 -7.28 13.31 5.73
C GLN A 114 -6.41 12.55 6.75
N ARG A 115 -6.16 11.25 6.53
CA ARG A 115 -5.36 10.39 7.42
C ARG A 115 -3.91 10.86 7.55
N LEU A 116 -3.29 11.21 6.42
CA LEU A 116 -1.94 11.76 6.41
C LEU A 116 -1.89 13.13 7.10
N SER A 117 -2.86 14.00 6.81
CA SER A 117 -2.96 15.33 7.43
C SER A 117 -3.15 15.23 8.95
N THR A 118 -3.97 14.28 9.43
CA THR A 118 -4.16 14.04 10.87
C THR A 118 -2.87 13.53 11.52
N THR A 119 -2.11 12.66 10.85
CA THR A 119 -0.82 12.17 11.34
C THR A 119 0.20 13.30 11.46
N VAL A 120 0.31 14.13 10.43
CA VAL A 120 1.17 15.33 10.45
C VAL A 120 0.74 16.31 11.54
N LYS A 121 -0.57 16.59 11.65
CA LYS A 121 -1.11 17.50 12.66
C LYS A 121 -0.79 17.02 14.08
N SER A 122 -1.03 15.74 14.36
CA SER A 122 -0.71 15.12 15.65
C SER A 122 0.78 15.25 16.01
N PHE A 123 1.66 15.02 15.03
CA PHE A 123 3.10 15.23 15.22
C PHE A 123 3.41 16.71 15.53
N CYS A 124 2.93 17.63 14.69
CA CYS A 124 3.15 19.06 14.87
C CYS A 124 2.66 19.56 16.23
N ASP A 125 1.47 19.15 16.66
CA ASP A 125 0.89 19.54 17.94
C ASP A 125 1.72 19.01 19.14
N THR A 126 2.27 17.80 19.00
CA THR A 126 3.10 17.16 20.03
C THR A 126 4.43 17.89 20.21
N VAL A 127 5.10 18.26 19.12
CA VAL A 127 6.44 18.86 19.20
C VAL A 127 6.38 20.38 19.40
N ARG A 128 5.33 21.05 18.91
CA ARG A 128 5.20 22.53 18.96
C ARG A 128 5.35 23.12 20.35
N ARG A 129 4.88 22.41 21.39
CA ARG A 129 4.92 22.87 22.79
C ARG A 129 6.21 22.48 23.53
N LYS A 130 7.05 21.64 22.94
CA LYS A 130 8.27 21.14 23.58
C LYS A 130 9.46 21.99 23.15
N PHE A 131 10.34 22.30 24.10
CA PHE A 131 11.63 22.89 23.78
C PHE A 131 12.55 21.80 23.23
N VAL A 132 12.64 21.73 21.90
CA VAL A 132 13.48 20.74 21.20
C VAL A 132 14.47 21.50 20.32
N PRO A 133 15.79 21.24 20.45
CA PRO A 133 16.80 21.81 19.56
C PRO A 133 16.51 21.49 18.09
N ALA A 134 16.84 22.44 17.22
CA ALA A 134 16.60 22.34 15.78
C ALA A 134 17.05 21.00 15.15
N GLY A 135 18.27 20.55 15.46
CA GLY A 135 18.79 19.29 14.94
C GLY A 135 18.00 18.06 15.40
N GLN A 136 17.54 18.05 16.65
CA GLN A 136 16.68 16.97 17.16
C GLN A 136 15.30 16.99 16.50
N CYS A 137 14.75 18.17 16.19
CA CYS A 137 13.51 18.28 15.43
C CYS A 137 13.65 17.70 14.02
N ILE A 138 14.71 18.08 13.29
CA ILE A 138 14.95 17.53 11.96
C ILE A 138 15.15 16.01 12.04
N TYR A 139 15.90 15.54 13.03
CA TYR A 139 16.06 14.11 13.28
C TYR A 139 14.71 13.40 13.47
N LEU A 140 13.81 13.93 14.30
CA LEU A 140 12.47 13.36 14.50
C LEU A 140 11.63 13.39 13.21
N ILE A 141 11.75 14.44 12.40
CA ILE A 141 11.06 14.52 11.11
C ILE A 141 11.57 13.40 10.18
N ASN A 142 12.89 13.31 9.98
CA ASN A 142 13.49 12.37 9.02
C ASN A 142 13.39 10.91 9.48
N ARG A 143 13.53 10.63 10.79
CA ARG A 143 13.59 9.26 11.32
C ARG A 143 12.27 8.74 11.89
N VAL A 144 11.31 9.61 12.19
CA VAL A 144 10.03 9.19 12.80
C VAL A 144 8.85 9.58 11.92
N LEU A 145 8.69 10.87 11.62
CA LEU A 145 7.51 11.34 10.88
C LEU A 145 7.48 10.81 9.46
N ILE A 146 8.55 11.01 8.69
CA ILE A 146 8.61 10.60 7.29
C ILE A 146 8.41 9.09 7.13
N PRO A 147 9.15 8.21 7.84
CA PRO A 147 8.94 6.76 7.73
C PRO A 147 7.50 6.35 8.06
N ARG A 148 6.90 6.95 9.08
CA ARG A 148 5.49 6.70 9.45
C ARG A 148 4.53 7.11 8.33
N LEU A 149 4.75 8.25 7.68
CA LEU A 149 3.91 8.69 6.56
C LEU A 149 4.06 7.77 5.35
N ILE A 150 5.30 7.38 5.02
CA ILE A 150 5.58 6.47 3.91
C ILE A 150 4.92 5.11 4.14
N TYR A 151 4.99 4.59 5.37
CA TYR A 151 4.33 3.34 5.74
C TYR A 151 2.81 3.40 5.56
N ILE A 152 2.15 4.45 6.07
CA ILE A 152 0.71 4.63 5.93
C ILE A 152 0.31 4.78 4.45
N ALA A 153 1.16 5.42 3.64
CA ALA A 153 0.90 5.73 2.25
C ALA A 153 1.27 4.61 1.26
N GLN A 154 1.69 3.42 1.72
CA GLN A 154 2.19 2.34 0.85
C GLN A 154 1.27 1.97 -0.32
N ILE A 155 -0.05 1.96 -0.09
CA ILE A 155 -1.03 1.61 -1.12
C ILE A 155 -1.72 2.83 -1.76
N MET A 156 -1.29 4.04 -1.40
CA MET A 156 -1.90 5.29 -1.87
C MET A 156 -1.16 5.79 -3.10
N THR A 157 -1.89 6.11 -4.17
CA THR A 157 -1.33 6.76 -5.37
C THR A 157 -1.39 8.28 -5.18
N LEU A 158 -0.33 8.85 -4.59
CA LEU A 158 -0.23 10.29 -4.30
C LEU A 158 0.77 10.98 -5.23
N SER A 159 0.45 12.20 -5.64
CA SER A 159 1.32 13.06 -6.45
C SER A 159 2.26 13.89 -5.56
N GLU A 160 3.28 14.49 -6.16
CA GLU A 160 4.15 15.46 -5.48
C GLU A 160 3.36 16.60 -4.81
N HIS A 161 2.33 17.10 -5.50
CA HIS A 161 1.48 18.17 -4.97
C HIS A 161 0.81 17.76 -3.65
N ASP A 162 0.45 16.49 -3.52
CA ASP A 162 -0.25 15.97 -2.35
C ASP A 162 0.67 15.89 -1.15
N TRP A 163 1.87 15.39 -1.39
CA TRP A 163 2.93 15.37 -0.39
C TRP A 163 3.29 16.79 0.06
N ASN A 164 3.37 17.74 -0.88
CA ASN A 164 3.61 19.15 -0.56
C ASN A 164 2.48 19.73 0.31
N GLN A 165 1.21 19.44 -0.01
CA GLN A 165 0.07 19.88 0.80
C GLN A 165 0.09 19.27 2.21
N VAL A 166 0.30 17.95 2.32
CA VAL A 166 0.34 17.22 3.59
C VAL A 166 1.50 17.71 4.46
N PHE A 167 2.66 18.01 3.85
CA PHE A 167 3.88 18.33 4.57
C PHE A 167 4.09 19.83 4.85
N ALA A 168 3.31 20.71 4.21
CA ALA A 168 3.36 22.16 4.43
C ALA A 168 3.29 22.60 5.92
N PRO A 169 2.47 21.97 6.79
CA PRO A 169 2.47 22.30 8.22
C PRO A 169 3.82 22.05 8.91
N VAL A 170 4.54 20.98 8.52
CA VAL A 170 5.87 20.66 9.06
C VAL A 170 6.88 21.71 8.62
N MET A 171 6.86 22.10 7.35
CA MET A 171 7.75 23.14 6.84
C MET A 171 7.53 24.48 7.56
N LYS A 172 6.27 24.84 7.85
CA LYS A 172 5.93 26.03 8.63
C LYS A 172 6.42 25.92 10.07
N LEU A 173 6.30 24.74 10.68
CA LEU A 173 6.77 24.48 12.04
C LEU A 173 8.29 24.65 12.15
N VAL A 174 9.04 24.06 11.22
CA VAL A 174 10.50 24.17 11.16
C VAL A 174 10.96 25.62 10.97
N LYS A 175 10.36 26.36 10.02
CA LYS A 175 10.68 27.78 9.83
C LYS A 175 10.45 28.59 11.10
N ASN A 176 9.34 28.35 11.81
CA ASN A 176 9.03 29.03 13.06
C ASN A 176 10.04 28.70 14.18
N TRP A 177 10.44 27.43 14.34
CA TRP A 177 11.44 27.05 15.35
C TRP A 177 12.80 27.67 15.08
N MET A 178 13.19 27.72 13.81
CA MET A 178 14.45 28.34 13.39
C MET A 178 14.41 29.87 13.36
N LYS A 179 13.27 30.47 13.73
CA LYS A 179 13.02 31.92 13.61
C LYS A 179 13.31 32.46 12.20
N LEU A 180 13.09 31.62 11.19
CA LEU A 180 13.27 31.98 9.79
C LEU A 180 12.06 32.78 9.29
N PRO A 181 12.28 33.75 8.39
CA PRO A 181 11.18 34.42 7.71
C PRO A 181 10.23 33.43 7.02
N LYS A 182 8.94 33.75 6.98
CA LYS A 182 7.93 32.92 6.30
C LYS A 182 8.30 32.64 4.84
N ASN A 183 8.93 33.62 4.19
CA ASN A 183 9.34 33.60 2.79
C ASN A 183 10.68 32.91 2.53
N THR A 184 11.33 32.34 3.55
CA THR A 184 12.59 31.60 3.35
C THR A 184 12.38 30.50 2.32
N PRO A 185 13.26 30.40 1.29
CA PRO A 185 13.18 29.35 0.28
C PRO A 185 13.20 27.96 0.91
N SER A 186 12.31 27.07 0.45
CA SER A 186 12.22 25.70 0.96
C SER A 186 13.49 24.90 0.69
N SER A 187 14.23 25.22 -0.37
CA SER A 187 15.52 24.61 -0.72
C SER A 187 16.53 24.67 0.42
N LEU A 188 16.54 25.75 1.21
CA LEU A 188 17.42 25.89 2.38
C LEU A 188 17.12 24.85 3.47
N LEU A 189 15.85 24.43 3.60
CA LEU A 189 15.45 23.43 4.58
C LEU A 189 15.94 22.03 4.18
N PHE A 190 15.95 21.74 2.89
CA PHE A 190 16.31 20.42 2.35
C PHE A 190 17.81 20.24 2.12
N HIS A 191 18.56 21.33 2.01
CA HIS A 191 20.00 21.27 1.75
C HIS A 191 20.75 20.64 2.93
N GLU A 192 21.57 19.61 2.66
CA GLU A 192 22.34 18.85 3.67
C GLU A 192 23.32 19.73 4.46
N GLY A 193 23.96 20.70 3.79
CA GLY A 193 24.85 21.66 4.44
C GLY A 193 24.14 22.75 5.26
N CYS A 194 22.80 22.70 5.35
CA CYS A 194 22.01 23.65 6.15
C CYS A 194 21.22 22.90 7.22
N LEU A 195 20.02 22.43 6.90
CA LEU A 195 19.18 21.69 7.85
C LEU A 195 19.10 20.19 7.54
N GLY A 196 19.31 19.78 6.29
CA GLY A 196 19.26 18.36 5.88
C GLY A 196 17.91 17.70 6.15
N MET A 197 16.80 18.43 6.07
CA MET A 197 15.48 17.85 6.21
C MET A 197 15.13 17.05 4.95
N ASP A 198 14.62 15.83 5.10
CA ASP A 198 14.13 15.07 3.97
C ASP A 198 12.72 15.53 3.57
N HIS A 199 12.37 15.28 2.31
CA HIS A 199 11.02 15.48 1.82
C HIS A 199 10.33 14.13 1.58
N PRO A 200 9.10 13.90 2.09
CA PRO A 200 8.39 12.63 1.92
C PRO A 200 8.27 12.17 0.47
N TRP A 201 8.03 13.10 -0.47
CA TRP A 201 7.96 12.77 -1.90
C TRP A 201 9.24 12.11 -2.42
N LYS A 202 10.41 12.67 -2.07
CA LYS A 202 11.71 12.13 -2.50
C LYS A 202 11.89 10.70 -1.96
N ILE A 203 11.60 10.49 -0.68
CA ILE A 203 11.70 9.17 -0.04
C ILE A 203 10.69 8.18 -0.65
N HIS A 204 9.47 8.63 -0.94
CA HIS A 204 8.45 7.83 -1.61
C HIS A 204 8.91 7.36 -3.00
N CYS A 205 9.46 8.28 -3.81
CA CYS A 205 10.02 7.95 -5.12
C CYS A 205 11.19 6.96 -5.02
N ILE A 206 12.12 7.19 -4.08
CA ILE A 206 13.25 6.28 -3.84
C ILE A 206 12.72 4.88 -3.51
N ASN A 207 11.74 4.77 -2.61
CA ASN A 207 11.19 3.47 -2.22
C ASN A 207 10.48 2.77 -3.38
N ILE A 208 9.65 3.49 -4.15
CA ILE A 208 8.96 2.93 -5.32
C ILE A 208 9.97 2.41 -6.35
N ILE A 209 10.98 3.23 -6.68
CA ILE A 209 12.01 2.84 -7.66
C ILE A 209 12.78 1.63 -7.13
N THR A 210 13.22 1.65 -5.88
CA THR A 210 13.95 0.54 -5.24
C THR A 210 13.13 -0.73 -5.25
N ASP A 211 11.87 -0.68 -4.82
CA ASP A 211 10.97 -1.84 -4.80
C ASP A 211 10.66 -2.36 -6.21
N LEU A 212 10.59 -1.48 -7.21
CA LEU A 212 10.42 -1.86 -8.61
C LEU A 212 11.67 -2.55 -9.13
N THR A 213 12.86 -1.98 -8.89
CA THR A 213 14.14 -2.57 -9.29
C THR A 213 14.34 -3.94 -8.65
N ILE A 214 14.07 -4.09 -7.35
CA ILE A 214 14.17 -5.39 -6.66
C ILE A 214 13.19 -6.39 -7.28
N ARG A 215 11.94 -6.00 -7.51
CA ARG A 215 10.94 -6.89 -8.12
C ARG A 215 11.33 -7.33 -9.52
N LEU A 216 11.80 -6.42 -10.37
CA LEU A 216 12.19 -6.73 -11.75
C LEU A 216 13.39 -7.67 -11.84
N ASN A 217 14.29 -7.64 -10.86
CA ASN A 217 15.48 -8.49 -10.82
C ASN A 217 15.30 -9.74 -9.93
N SER A 218 14.07 -10.05 -9.50
CA SER A 218 13.79 -11.22 -8.67
C SER A 218 13.12 -12.32 -9.48
N ASP A 219 13.42 -13.58 -9.17
CA ASP A 219 12.72 -14.75 -9.73
C ASP A 219 11.44 -15.07 -8.93
N SER A 220 10.67 -14.04 -8.59
CA SER A 220 9.46 -14.18 -7.76
C SER A 220 8.19 -14.11 -8.60
N TYR A 221 7.10 -14.70 -8.09
CA TYR A 221 5.80 -14.51 -8.74
C TYR A 221 5.36 -13.04 -8.81
N ALA A 222 5.82 -12.21 -7.88
CA ALA A 222 5.60 -10.76 -7.92
C ALA A 222 6.31 -10.10 -9.11
N ALA A 223 7.49 -10.61 -9.50
CA ALA A 223 8.21 -10.16 -10.69
C ALA A 223 7.43 -10.47 -11.96
N ILE A 224 6.98 -11.72 -12.11
CA ILE A 224 6.16 -12.17 -13.26
C ILE A 224 4.88 -11.31 -13.35
N ALA A 225 4.17 -11.13 -12.24
CA ALA A 225 2.97 -10.29 -12.20
C ALA A 225 3.27 -8.82 -12.58
N THR A 226 4.41 -8.28 -12.14
CA THR A 226 4.84 -6.92 -12.49
C THR A 226 5.14 -6.80 -13.98
N GLN A 227 5.84 -7.77 -14.58
CA GLN A 227 6.14 -7.80 -16.02
C GLN A 227 4.86 -7.90 -16.87
N ILE A 228 3.90 -8.72 -16.47
CA ILE A 228 2.58 -8.80 -17.13
C ILE A 228 1.90 -7.43 -17.11
N ARG A 229 1.90 -6.73 -15.96
CA ARG A 229 1.32 -5.38 -15.85
C ARG A 229 2.04 -4.34 -16.69
N LEU A 230 3.37 -4.42 -16.80
CA LEU A 230 4.16 -3.52 -17.63
C LEU A 230 3.87 -3.72 -19.12
N ARG A 231 3.73 -4.97 -19.58
CA ARG A 231 3.33 -5.29 -20.96
C ARG A 231 1.92 -4.81 -21.26
N ASP A 232 0.97 -5.02 -20.35
CA ASP A 232 -0.39 -4.49 -20.47
C ASP A 232 -0.39 -2.95 -20.56
N ALA A 233 0.43 -2.27 -19.76
CA ALA A 233 0.59 -0.82 -19.85
C ALA A 233 1.20 -0.38 -21.18
N GLN A 234 2.24 -1.09 -21.67
CA GLN A 234 2.87 -0.84 -22.96
C GLN A 234 1.88 -0.92 -24.12
N LEU A 235 1.06 -1.98 -24.13
CA LEU A 235 0.02 -2.19 -25.12
C LEU A 235 -1.04 -1.08 -25.08
N LYS A 236 -1.50 -0.70 -23.88
CA LYS A 236 -2.46 0.40 -23.69
C LYS A 236 -1.92 1.76 -24.13
N SER A 237 -0.60 1.95 -24.03
CA SER A 237 0.09 3.16 -24.49
C SER A 237 0.52 3.13 -25.95
N LEU A 238 0.21 2.04 -26.68
CA LEU A 238 0.57 1.86 -28.10
C LEU A 238 2.08 1.97 -28.37
N ILE A 239 2.91 1.56 -27.40
CA ILE A 239 4.37 1.62 -27.53
C ILE A 239 4.85 0.31 -28.17
N VAL A 240 5.40 0.42 -29.37
CA VAL A 240 5.87 -0.71 -30.20
C VAL A 240 7.26 -1.22 -29.82
N ASP A 241 8.02 -0.45 -29.04
CA ASP A 241 9.36 -0.81 -28.57
C ASP A 241 9.29 -1.29 -27.10
N PRO A 242 10.01 -2.36 -26.71
CA PRO A 242 10.07 -2.81 -25.32
C PRO A 242 10.37 -1.66 -24.37
N ILE A 243 9.53 -1.47 -23.35
CA ILE A 243 9.85 -0.54 -22.24
C ILE A 243 11.03 -1.08 -21.43
N PHE A 244 11.20 -2.41 -21.41
CA PHE A 244 12.31 -3.12 -20.77
C PHE A 244 12.74 -4.31 -21.65
N ASP A 245 14.03 -4.37 -22.01
CA ASP A 245 14.66 -5.60 -22.52
C ASP A 245 14.98 -6.49 -21.31
N CYS A 246 14.08 -7.40 -20.96
CA CYS A 246 14.35 -8.46 -19.99
C CYS A 246 14.41 -9.80 -20.73
N ASP A 247 15.60 -10.40 -20.79
CA ASP A 247 15.79 -11.77 -21.25
C ASP A 247 15.08 -12.73 -20.26
N LEU A 248 13.88 -13.19 -20.61
CA LEU A 248 13.05 -14.06 -19.76
C LEU A 248 13.49 -15.53 -19.75
N HIS A 249 14.77 -15.80 -19.96
CA HIS A 249 15.29 -17.16 -19.89
C HIS A 249 15.87 -17.43 -18.50
N ALA A 250 14.99 -17.73 -17.56
CA ALA A 250 15.32 -18.63 -16.45
C ALA A 250 14.69 -19.99 -16.81
N THR A 251 15.56 -20.93 -17.21
CA THR A 251 15.27 -22.36 -17.40
C THR A 251 14.65 -23.01 -16.18
#